data_AF-A0A1Q5URA7-F1
#
_entry.id   AF-A0A1Q5URA7-F1
#
_cell.length_a   1.000
_cell.length_b   1.000
_cell.length_c   1.000
_cell.angle_alpha   90.00
_cell.angle_beta   90.00
_cell.angle_gamma   90.00
#
_symmetry.space_group_name_H-M   'P 1'
#
loop_
_entity.id
_entity.type
_entity.pdbx_description
1 polymer ?
#
loop_
_entity_poly.entity_id
_entity_poly.type
_entity_poly.pdbx_seq_one_letter_code
_entity_poly.pdbx_strand_id
1 'polypeptide(L)'
;MDVVGSAAAIIQLAGVGLTLAKTLYNLYDKGPAGNEQLNDLSSYVHITATVLEEIGKVFEEESKSTKPLISNNAITTATEIVTRCSGTFNTLQEMANNAQKNTMGLLMLP
;
A
#
# COMPACT_ATOMS: atom_id res chain seq x y z
N MET A 1 -7.42 -7.89 17.35
CA MET A 1 -7.90 -6.60 16.79
C MET A 1 -9.41 -6.59 16.90
N ASP A 2 -9.98 -5.44 17.24
CA ASP A 2 -11.42 -5.17 17.14
C ASP A 2 -11.71 -4.39 15.84
N VAL A 3 -12.96 -3.97 15.63
CA VAL A 3 -13.35 -3.23 14.41
C VAL A 3 -12.58 -1.90 14.28
N VAL A 4 -12.44 -1.15 15.40
CA VAL A 4 -11.74 0.14 15.43
C VAL A 4 -10.26 -0.04 15.08
N GLY A 5 -9.58 -0.98 15.75
CA GLY A 5 -8.18 -1.28 15.50
C GLY A 5 -7.95 -1.80 14.08
N SER A 6 -8.91 -2.55 13.53
CA SER A 6 -8.86 -3.02 12.15
C SER A 6 -8.99 -1.88 11.15
N ALA A 7 -9.96 -0.98 11.35
CA ALA A 7 -10.12 0.21 10.51
C ALA A 7 -8.83 1.03 10.46
N ALA A 8 -8.26 1.34 11.63
CA ALA A 8 -7.04 2.14 11.73
C ALA A 8 -5.84 1.48 11.02
N ALA A 9 -5.66 0.17 11.20
CA ALA A 9 -4.57 -0.58 10.57
C ALA A 9 -4.71 -0.60 9.03
N ILE A 10 -5.93 -0.81 8.53
CA ILE A 10 -6.21 -0.83 7.09
C ILE A 10 -5.94 0.56 6.47
N ILE A 11 -6.44 1.64 7.09
CA ILE A 11 -6.27 3.01 6.60
C ILE A 11 -4.79 3.41 6.58
N GLN A 12 -4.04 3.09 7.64
CA GLN A 12 -2.60 3.37 7.66
C GLN A 12 -1.87 2.62 6.55
N LEU A 13 -2.17 1.34 6.36
CA LEU A 13 -1.54 0.55 5.31
C LEU A 13 -1.89 1.08 3.91
N ALA A 14 -3.12 1.54 3.69
CA ALA A 14 -3.52 2.20 2.45
C ALA A 14 -2.65 3.44 2.18
N GLY A 15 -2.44 4.30 3.19
CA GLY A 15 -1.56 5.47 3.07
C GLY A 15 -0.10 5.12 2.69
N VAL A 16 0.44 4.04 3.28
CA VAL A 16 1.75 3.50 2.91
C VAL A 16 1.75 3.04 1.45
N GLY A 17 0.75 2.26 1.03
CA GLY A 17 0.62 1.77 -0.34
C GLY A 17 0.51 2.89 -1.37
N LEU A 18 -0.27 3.94 -1.11
CA LEU A 18 -0.38 5.11 -1.99
C LEU A 18 0.95 5.85 -2.16
N THR A 19 1.74 5.95 -1.08
CA THR A 19 3.07 6.57 -1.12
C THR A 19 4.05 5.72 -1.93
N LEU A 20 4.00 4.39 -1.75
CA LEU A 20 4.79 3.45 -2.52
C LEU A 20 4.44 3.50 -4.01
N ALA A 21 3.15 3.53 -4.37
CA ALA A 21 2.71 3.64 -5.76
C ALA A 21 3.30 4.88 -6.44
N LYS A 22 3.26 6.04 -5.78
CA LYS A 22 3.90 7.27 -6.28
C LYS A 22 5.41 7.10 -6.46
N THR A 23 6.08 6.41 -5.53
CA THR A 23 7.52 6.15 -5.62
C THR A 23 7.84 5.27 -6.83
N LEU A 24 7.07 4.21 -7.06
CA LEU A 24 7.24 3.32 -8.22
C LEU A 24 6.96 4.04 -9.54
N TYR A 25 5.92 4.86 -9.59
CA TYR A 25 5.61 5.69 -10.76
C TYR A 25 6.75 6.68 -11.06
N ASN A 26 7.28 7.35 -10.04
CA ASN A 26 8.42 8.26 -10.22
C ASN A 26 9.68 7.55 -10.73
N LEU A 27 9.89 6.28 -10.37
CA LEU A 27 10.98 5.46 -10.90
C LEU A 27 10.76 5.10 -12.37
N TYR A 28 9.50 4.85 -12.77
CA TYR A 28 9.13 4.67 -14.17
C TYR A 28 9.36 5.96 -14.97
N ASP A 29 8.82 7.09 -14.50
CA ASP A 29 8.87 8.39 -15.19
C ASP A 29 10.30 8.92 -15.38
N LYS A 30 11.18 8.71 -14.39
CA LYS A 30 12.58 9.13 -14.42
C LYS A 30 13.54 8.08 -14.98
N GLY A 31 13.04 6.88 -15.26
CA GLY A 31 13.82 5.78 -15.78
C GLY A 31 14.07 5.90 -17.30
N PRO A 32 14.92 5.04 -17.87
CA PRO A 32 14.96 4.86 -19.32
C PRO A 32 13.56 4.46 -19.81
N ALA A 33 13.10 5.08 -20.90
CA ALA A 33 11.80 4.78 -21.48
C ALA A 33 11.61 3.26 -21.69
N GLY A 34 10.49 2.71 -21.21
CA GLY A 34 10.08 1.33 -21.52
C GLY A 34 9.96 0.35 -20.35
N ASN A 35 10.06 0.75 -19.08
CA ASN A 35 9.77 -0.15 -17.97
C ASN A 35 8.25 -0.21 -17.66
N GLU A 36 7.45 -0.68 -18.63
CA GLU A 36 5.99 -0.83 -18.48
C GLU A 36 5.61 -1.67 -17.26
N GLN A 37 6.47 -2.61 -16.85
CA GLN A 37 6.28 -3.42 -15.65
C GLN A 37 6.28 -2.57 -14.36
N LEU A 38 7.11 -1.51 -14.28
CA LEU A 38 7.07 -0.57 -13.15
C LEU A 38 5.81 0.28 -13.15
N ASN A 39 5.34 0.68 -14.34
CA ASN A 39 4.08 1.42 -14.46
C ASN A 39 2.90 0.55 -14.01
N ASP A 40 2.81 -0.69 -14.51
CA ASP A 40 1.79 -1.66 -14.12
C ASP A 40 1.82 -1.93 -12.62
N LEU A 41 3.03 -2.14 -12.06
CA LEU A 41 3.19 -2.36 -10.63
C LEU A 41 2.75 -1.15 -9.81
N SER A 42 3.09 0.07 -10.23
CA SER A 42 2.63 1.30 -9.58
C SER A 42 1.10 1.40 -9.59
N SER A 43 0.47 1.02 -10.71
CA SER A 43 -0.98 1.01 -10.87
C SER A 43 -1.65 -0.04 -9.97
N TYR A 44 -1.13 -1.27 -9.93
CA TYR A 44 -1.66 -2.31 -9.06
C TYR A 44 -1.54 -1.98 -7.57
N VAL A 45 -0.41 -1.40 -7.15
CA VAL A 45 -0.24 -0.93 -5.77
C VAL A 45 -1.22 0.20 -5.47
N HIS A 46 -1.41 1.15 -6.40
CA HIS A 46 -2.37 2.24 -6.24
C HIS A 46 -3.82 1.74 -6.08
N ILE A 47 -4.27 0.85 -6.97
CA ILE A 47 -5.62 0.30 -6.93
C ILE A 47 -5.83 -0.49 -5.63
N THR A 48 -4.87 -1.33 -5.25
CA THR A 48 -4.95 -2.12 -4.01
C THR A 48 -5.02 -1.21 -2.79
N ALA A 49 -4.15 -0.19 -2.72
CA ALA A 49 -4.14 0.76 -1.61
C ALA A 49 -5.44 1.57 -1.52
N THR A 50 -6.01 1.97 -2.66
CA THR A 50 -7.29 2.69 -2.70
C THR A 50 -8.43 1.81 -2.21
N VAL A 51 -8.49 0.54 -2.64
CA VAL A 51 -9.48 -0.42 -2.14
C VAL A 51 -9.35 -0.65 -0.63
N LEU A 52 -8.11 -0.76 -0.13
CA LEU A 52 -7.87 -0.85 1.31
C LEU A 52 -8.40 0.39 2.03
N GLU A 53 -8.15 1.59 1.51
CA GLU A 53 -8.63 2.84 2.11
C GLU A 53 -10.16 2.83 2.26
N GLU A 54 -10.88 2.45 1.21
CA GLU A 54 -12.35 2.38 1.22
C GLU A 54 -12.88 1.30 2.18
N ILE A 55 -12.24 0.13 2.23
CA ILE A 55 -12.59 -0.90 3.22
C ILE A 55 -12.34 -0.38 4.64
N GLY A 56 -11.23 0.32 4.87
CA GLY A 56 -10.88 0.91 6.16
C GLY A 56 -11.91 1.94 6.61
N LYS A 57 -12.38 2.80 5.69
CA LYS A 57 -13.46 3.78 5.96
C LYS A 57 -14.77 3.10 6.33
N VAL A 58 -15.17 2.04 5.62
CA VAL A 58 -16.37 1.25 5.97
C VAL A 58 -16.25 0.67 7.39
N PHE A 59 -15.09 0.11 7.75
CA PHE A 59 -14.85 -0.39 9.10
C PHE A 59 -14.88 0.73 10.14
N GLU A 60 -14.32 1.91 9.82
CA GLU A 60 -14.32 3.07 10.71
C GLU A 60 -15.75 3.58 10.95
N GLU A 61 -16.56 3.69 9.91
CA GLU A 61 -17.97 4.08 9.99
C GLU A 61 -18.79 3.09 10.83
N GLU A 62 -18.66 1.79 10.56
CA GLU A 62 -19.34 0.74 11.30
C GLU A 62 -18.92 0.71 12.77
N SER A 63 -17.67 1.07 13.07
CA SER A 63 -17.18 1.14 14.45
C SER A 63 -17.86 2.24 15.28
N LYS A 64 -18.41 3.27 14.62
CA LYS A 64 -19.16 4.36 15.26
C LYS A 64 -20.65 4.02 15.44
N SER A 65 -21.12 2.91 14.87
CA SER A 65 -22.52 2.46 14.97
C SER A 65 -22.84 1.89 16.36
N THR A 66 -24.06 2.13 16.84
CA THR A 66 -24.56 1.53 18.09
C THR A 66 -24.83 0.03 17.97
N LYS A 67 -24.92 -0.49 16.74
CA LYS A 67 -25.07 -1.92 16.40
C LYS A 67 -24.28 -2.22 15.12
N PRO A 68 -22.96 -2.47 15.20
CA PRO A 68 -22.13 -2.80 14.05
C PRO A 68 -22.58 -4.09 13.36
N LEU A 69 -22.56 -4.13 12.03
CA LEU A 69 -22.89 -5.30 11.22
C LEU A 69 -21.64 -6.10 10.81
N ILE A 70 -20.45 -5.62 11.17
CA ILE A 70 -19.18 -6.29 10.87
C ILE A 70 -19.05 -7.56 11.71
N SER A 71 -18.92 -8.69 11.03
CA SER A 71 -18.68 -9.99 11.67
C SER A 71 -17.24 -10.14 12.14
N ASN A 72 -17.02 -11.02 13.13
CA ASN A 72 -15.67 -11.40 13.55
C ASN A 72 -14.84 -12.00 12.41
N ASN A 73 -15.47 -12.72 11.46
CA ASN A 73 -14.78 -13.25 10.29
C ASN A 73 -14.27 -12.13 9.38
N ALA A 74 -15.05 -11.07 9.18
CA ALA A 74 -14.62 -9.91 8.40
C ALA A 74 -13.40 -9.21 9.05
N ILE A 75 -13.37 -9.11 10.38
CA ILE A 75 -12.22 -8.60 11.13
C ILE A 75 -10.98 -9.48 10.91
N THR A 76 -11.13 -10.80 11.04
CA THR A 76 -10.02 -11.75 10.83
C THR A 76 -9.49 -11.66 9.40
N THR A 77 -10.36 -11.69 8.39
CA THR A 77 -9.96 -11.58 6.98
C THR A 77 -9.27 -10.25 6.70
N ALA A 78 -9.77 -9.14 7.22
CA ALA A 78 -9.12 -7.84 7.06
C ALA A 78 -7.72 -7.81 7.72
N THR A 79 -7.56 -8.43 8.89
CA THR A 79 -6.27 -8.56 9.58
C THR A 79 -5.25 -9.34 8.75
N GLU A 80 -5.67 -10.44 8.13
CA GLU A 80 -4.82 -11.24 7.24
C GLU A 80 -4.40 -10.47 5.99
N ILE A 81 -5.34 -9.73 5.39
CA ILE A 81 -5.06 -8.85 4.24
C ILE A 81 -4.03 -7.78 4.63
N VAL A 82 -4.24 -7.10 5.75
CA VAL A 82 -3.30 -6.09 6.27
C VAL A 82 -1.90 -6.69 6.42
N THR A 83 -1.80 -7.88 7.01
CA THR A 83 -0.52 -8.56 7.23
C THR A 83 0.19 -8.87 5.90
N ARG A 84 -0.54 -9.43 4.93
CA ARG A 84 0.03 -9.81 3.63
C ARG A 84 0.42 -8.58 2.80
N CYS A 85 -0.45 -7.59 2.71
CA CYS A 85 -0.19 -6.35 1.97
C CYS A 85 0.97 -5.55 2.61
N SER A 86 1.07 -5.51 3.94
CA SER A 86 2.21 -4.91 4.63
C SER A 86 3.53 -5.56 4.24
N GLY A 87 3.60 -6.90 4.27
CA GLY A 87 4.78 -7.64 3.81
C GLY A 87 5.16 -7.32 2.37
N THR A 88 4.19 -7.38 1.45
CA THR A 88 4.42 -7.08 0.03
C THR A 88 4.86 -5.63 -0.19
N PHE A 89 4.20 -4.66 0.44
CA PHE A 89 4.56 -3.24 0.29
C PHE A 89 5.95 -2.95 0.85
N ASN A 90 6.35 -3.58 1.96
CA ASN A 90 7.70 -3.44 2.50
C ASN A 90 8.75 -3.98 1.53
N THR A 91 8.55 -5.17 0.96
CA THR A 91 9.46 -5.73 -0.06
C THR A 91 9.58 -4.80 -1.28
N LEU A 92 8.45 -4.29 -1.79
CA LEU A 92 8.45 -3.36 -2.92
C LEU A 92 9.13 -2.04 -2.59
N GLN A 93 8.95 -1.53 -1.37
CA GLN A 93 9.61 -0.31 -0.90
C GLN A 93 11.12 -0.50 -0.82
N GLU A 94 11.60 -1.62 -0.31
CA GLU A 94 13.03 -1.95 -0.28
C GLU A 94 13.61 -2.02 -1.69
N MET A 95 12.92 -2.69 -2.62
CA MET A 95 13.32 -2.75 -4.03
C MET A 95 13.39 -1.34 -4.66
N ALA A 96 12.38 -0.51 -4.44
CA ALA A 96 12.34 0.86 -4.95
C ALA A 96 13.48 1.71 -4.38
N ASN A 97 13.75 1.61 -3.07
CA ASN A 97 14.84 2.32 -2.42
C ASN A 97 16.21 1.90 -2.97
N ASN A 98 16.41 0.60 -3.22
CA ASN A 98 17.65 0.08 -3.80
C ASN A 98 17.84 0.57 -5.25
N ALA A 99 16.76 0.61 -6.04
CA ALA A 99 16.79 1.17 -7.39
C ALA A 99 17.20 2.65 -7.39
N GLN A 100 16.62 3.47 -6.51
CA GLN A 100 16.97 4.89 -6.38
C GLN A 100 18.43 5.11 -5.98
N LYS A 101 18.94 4.32 -5.00
CA LYS A 101 20.34 4.40 -4.58
C LYS A 101 21.31 4.07 -5.70
N ASN A 102 21.03 3.05 -6.50
CA ASN A 102 21.88 2.67 -7.63
C ASN A 102 21.89 3.76 -8.72
N THR A 103 20.75 4.36 -9.04
CA THR A 103 20.69 5.49 -9.99
C THR A 103 21.47 6.71 -9.49
N MET A 104 21.36 7.05 -8.20
CA MET A 104 22.16 8.15 -7.63
C MET A 104 23.65 7.83 -7.59
N GLY A 105 24.04 6.58 -7.32
CA GLY A 105 25.43 6.14 -7.35
C GLY A 105 26.08 6.28 -8.73
N LEU A 106 25.31 6.02 -9.81
CA LEU A 106 25.75 6.23 -11.19
C LEU A 106 25.97 7.71 -11.55
N LEU A 107 25.17 8.62 -10.99
CA LEU A 107 25.27 10.07 -11.24
C LEU A 107 26.40 10.76 -10.46
N MET A 108 26.96 10.10 -9.42
CA MET A 108 28.08 10.62 -8.63
C MET A 108 29.46 10.10 -9.08
N LEU A 109 29.54 9.33 -10.16
CA LEU A 109 30.81 8.94 -10.75
C LEU A 109 31.41 10.13 -11.53
N PRO A 110 32.68 10.51 -11.26
CA PRO A 110 33.34 11.66 -11.90
C PRO A 110 33.59 11.48 -13.40
#